data_AF-A0AAW5JR07-F1
#
_entry.id   AF-A0AAW5JR07-F1
#
_cell.length_a   1.000
_cell.length_b   1.000
_cell.length_c   1.000
_cell.angle_alpha   90.00
_cell.angle_beta   90.00
_cell.angle_gamma   90.00
#
_symmetry.space_group_name_H-M   'P 1'
#
loop_
_entity.id
_entity.type
_entity.pdbx_description
1 polymer ?
#
loop_
_entity_poly.entity_id
_entity_poly.type
_entity_poly.pdbx_seq_one_letter_code
_entity_poly.pdbx_strand_id
1 'polypeptide(L)' 'MNSYIDAQCRHMIAMVSTFEQACSMAATTDDGHISSEEEKALRKIRASAKRFKDELSKVAK' A
#
# COMPACT_ATOMS: atom_id res chain seq x y z
N MET A 1 20.08 -8.23 11.74
CA MET A 1 19.51 -8.88 10.54
C MET A 1 20.42 -8.55 9.36
N ASN A 2 20.42 -9.35 8.29
CA ASN A 2 21.17 -8.99 7.06
C ASN A 2 20.68 -7.61 6.58
N SER A 3 21.60 -6.65 6.46
CA SER A 3 21.29 -5.26 6.11
C SER A 3 20.67 -5.11 4.71
N TYR A 4 21.01 -6.01 3.78
CA TYR A 4 20.38 -6.06 2.47
C TYR A 4 18.93 -6.53 2.57
N ILE A 5 18.63 -7.54 3.39
CA ILE A 5 17.24 -8.00 3.61
C ILE A 5 16.42 -6.88 4.26
N ASP A 6 16.96 -6.20 5.26
CA ASP A 6 16.32 -5.04 5.89
C ASP A 6 15.99 -3.94 4.87
N ALA A 7 16.96 -3.57 4.03
CA ALA A 7 16.78 -2.59 2.98
C ALA A 7 15.69 -3.00 1.97
N GLN A 8 15.64 -4.28 1.57
CA GLN A 8 14.59 -4.77 0.68
C GLN A 8 13.20 -4.74 1.32
N CYS A 9 13.08 -5.06 2.62
CA CYS A 9 11.82 -4.93 3.35
C CYS A 9 11.35 -3.48 3.41
N ARG A 10 12.23 -2.53 3.74
CA ARG A 10 11.93 -1.09 3.76
C ARG A 10 11.54 -0.57 2.37
N HIS A 11 12.25 -1.00 1.32
CA HIS A 11 11.94 -0.66 -0.06
C HIS A 11 10.52 -1.11 -0.44
N MET A 12 10.13 -2.34 -0.09
CA MET A 12 8.78 -2.81 -0.39
C MET A 12 7.70 -2.12 0.41
N ILE A 13 7.95 -1.75 1.67
CA ILE A 13 7.02 -0.93 2.46
C ILE A 13 6.76 0.41 1.77
N ALA A 14 7.82 1.05 1.24
CA ALA A 14 7.69 2.31 0.50
C ALA A 14 6.92 2.13 -0.81
N MET A 15 7.27 1.13 -1.62
CA MET A 15 6.58 0.82 -2.89
C MET A 15 5.09 0.54 -2.70
N VAL A 16 4.72 -0.22 -1.66
CA VAL A 16 3.31 -0.51 -1.36
C VAL A 16 2.57 0.75 -0.93
N SER A 17 3.22 1.64 -0.18
CA SER A 17 2.62 2.92 0.21
C SER A 17 2.39 3.84 -1.00
N THR A 18 3.34 3.89 -1.93
CA THR A 18 3.18 4.59 -3.22
C THR A 18 2.04 3.99 -4.05
N PHE A 19 1.93 2.66 -4.10
CA PHE A 19 0.84 1.97 -4.77
C PHE A 19 -0.54 2.34 -4.19
N GLU A 20 -0.69 2.34 -2.85
CA GLU A 20 -1.95 2.73 -2.20
C GLU A 20 -2.36 4.18 -2.53
N GLN A 21 -1.37 5.09 -2.56
CA GLN A 21 -1.60 6.48 -2.93
C GLN A 21 -2.02 6.60 -4.39
N ALA A 22 -1.32 5.90 -5.30
CA ALA A 22 -1.66 5.89 -6.72
C ALA A 22 -3.08 5.37 -6.97
N CYS A 23 -3.51 4.29 -6.30
CA CYS A 23 -4.88 3.79 -6.40
C CYS A 23 -5.90 4.81 -5.88
N SER A 24 -5.60 5.49 -4.77
CA SER A 24 -6.49 6.51 -4.22
C SER A 24 -6.63 7.71 -5.15
N MET A 25 -5.56 8.11 -5.83
CA MET A 25 -5.60 9.19 -6.84
C MET A 25 -6.37 8.75 -8.09
N ALA A 26 -6.13 7.54 -8.59
CA ALA A 26 -6.81 7.00 -9.76
C ALA A 26 -8.34 6.96 -9.57
N ALA A 27 -8.80 6.56 -8.38
CA ALA A 27 -10.22 6.54 -8.03
C ALA A 27 -10.88 7.93 -7.96
N THR A 28 -10.12 9.03 -8.07
CA THR A 28 -10.65 10.41 -8.08
C THR A 28 -10.49 11.09 -9.44
N THR A 29 -9.89 10.42 -10.43
CA THR A 29 -9.45 11.06 -11.68
C THR A 29 -10.56 11.18 -12.72
N ASP A 30 -11.58 10.32 -12.71
CA ASP A 30 -12.58 10.23 -13.79
C ASP A 30 -13.72 11.26 -13.65
N ASP A 31 -14.33 11.39 -12.47
CA ASP A 31 -15.48 12.27 -12.20
C ASP A 31 -15.28 13.18 -10.97
N GLY A 32 -14.07 13.19 -10.40
CA GLY A 32 -13.74 13.90 -9.16
C GLY A 32 -14.38 13.31 -7.90
N HIS A 33 -15.09 12.18 -8.01
CA HIS A 33 -15.79 11.50 -6.93
C HIS A 33 -15.30 10.05 -6.82
N ILE A 34 -15.44 9.46 -5.64
CA ILE A 34 -15.16 8.04 -5.45
C ILE A 34 -16.51 7.33 -5.38
N SER A 35 -16.76 6.44 -6.35
CA SER A 35 -17.97 5.60 -6.35
C SER A 35 -17.94 4.59 -5.20
N SER A 36 -19.11 4.02 -4.88
CA SER A 36 -19.22 2.97 -3.85
C SER A 36 -18.38 1.73 -4.18
N GLU A 37 -18.26 1.38 -5.46
CA GLU A 37 -17.45 0.24 -5.90
C GLU A 37 -15.94 0.53 -5.79
N GLU A 38 -15.51 1.75 -6.13
CA GLU A 38 -14.12 2.17 -5.94
C GLU A 38 -13.75 2.24 -4.46
N GLU A 39 -14.62 2.77 -3.61
CA GLU A 39 -14.39 2.79 -2.16
C GLU A 39 -14.26 1.35 -1.59
N LYS A 40 -15.08 0.41 -2.07
CA LYS A 40 -14.93 -1.02 -1.71
C LYS A 40 -13.59 -1.58 -2.17
N ALA A 41 -13.14 -1.25 -3.38
CA ALA A 41 -11.84 -1.68 -3.89
C ALA A 41 -10.69 -1.08 -3.07
N LEU A 42 -10.72 0.23 -2.81
CA LEU A 42 -9.72 0.95 -2.01
C LEU A 42 -9.63 0.39 -0.59
N ARG A 43 -10.76 0.05 0.05
CA ARG A 43 -10.76 -0.60 1.38
C ARG A 43 -10.03 -1.95 1.36
N LYS A 44 -10.29 -2.79 0.35
CA LYS A 44 -9.60 -4.08 0.21
C LYS A 44 -8.10 -3.90 -0.05
N ILE A 45 -7.73 -2.94 -0.88
CA ILE A 45 -6.34 -2.58 -1.17
C ILE A 45 -5.63 -2.15 0.11
N ARG A 46 -6.17 -1.15 0.83
CA ARG A 46 -5.60 -0.64 2.09
C ARG A 46 -5.46 -1.73 3.14
N ALA A 47 -6.47 -2.60 3.29
CA ALA A 47 -6.41 -3.70 4.25
C ALA A 47 -5.29 -4.70 3.90
N SER A 48 -5.15 -5.05 2.62
CA SER A 48 -4.13 -6.00 2.15
C SER A 48 -2.72 -5.41 2.25
N ALA A 49 -2.57 -4.14 1.83
CA ALA A 49 -1.33 -3.39 1.91
C ALA A 49 -0.87 -3.21 3.35
N LYS A 50 -1.79 -2.85 4.27
CA LYS A 50 -1.47 -2.75 5.69
C LYS A 50 -0.93 -4.08 6.24
N ARG A 51 -1.63 -5.19 6.00
CA ARG A 51 -1.20 -6.52 6.47
C ARG A 51 0.19 -6.86 5.96
N PHE A 52 0.45 -6.64 4.67
CA PHE A 52 1.77 -6.91 4.08
C PHE A 52 2.87 -6.04 4.69
N LYS A 53 2.63 -4.73 4.85
CA LYS A 53 3.59 -3.80 5.47
C LYS A 53 3.84 -4.14 6.95
N ASP A 54 2.81 -4.53 7.70
CA ASP A 54 2.95 -4.94 9.10
C ASP A 54 3.86 -6.18 9.21
N GLU A 55 3.68 -7.18 8.35
CA GLU A 55 4.54 -8.37 8.35
C GLU A 55 5.99 -8.04 7.97
N LEU A 56 6.21 -7.21 6.94
CA LEU A 56 7.56 -6.77 6.58
C LEU A 56 8.21 -5.91 7.67
N SER A 57 7.44 -5.14 8.43
CA SER A 57 7.94 -4.30 9.53
C SER A 57 8.39 -5.12 10.74
N LYS A 58 7.90 -6.36 10.90
CA LYS A 58 8.42 -7.30 11.91
C LYS A 58 9.78 -7.87 11.52
N VAL A 59 10.03 -7.95 10.22
CA VAL A 59 11.31 -8.39 9.66
C VAL A 59 12.28 -7.22 9.75
N ALA A 60 11.96 -6.06 9.16
CA ALA A 60 12.77 -4.85 9.21
C ALA A 60 13.01 -4.39 10.66
N LYS A 61 14.27 -4.19 11.04
CA LYS A 61 14.66 -3.79 12.41
C LYS A 61 15.29 -2.41 12.42
#